data_AF-A0A9E5F2X1-F1
#
_entry.id   AF-A0A9E5F2X1-F1
#
_cell.length_a   1.000
_cell.length_b   1.000
_cell.length_c   1.000
_cell.angle_alpha   90.00
_cell.angle_beta   90.00
_cell.angle_gamma   90.00
#
_symmetry.space_group_name_H-M   'P 1'
#
loop_
_entity.id
_entity.type
_entity.pdbx_description
1 polymer ?
#
loop_
_entity_poly.entity_id
_entity_poly.type
_entity_poly.pdbx_seq_one_letter_code
_entity_poly.pdbx_strand_id
1 'polypeptide(L)' 'PKGCAFHTRCPWVVPQCKDERPSLQPIGSGNREVACFEAGKHA' A
#
# COMPACT_ATOMS: atom_id res chain seq x y z
N PRO A 1 2.32 -1.06 -13.90
CA PRO A 1 2.37 -2.46 -13.41
C PRO A 1 0.96 -2.98 -13.07
N LYS A 2 0.74 -4.31 -13.13
CA LYS A 2 -0.44 -4.91 -12.49
C LYS A 2 -0.28 -4.80 -10.97
N GLY A 3 -1.40 -4.85 -10.24
CA GLY A 3 -1.41 -4.58 -8.80
C GLY A 3 -0.99 -3.15 -8.42
N CYS A 4 -0.39 -3.01 -7.24
CA CYS A 4 0.09 -1.76 -6.65
C CYS A 4 1.16 -1.09 -7.53
N ALA A 5 0.94 0.17 -7.92
CA ALA A 5 1.84 0.90 -8.82
C ALA A 5 3.29 1.04 -8.28
N PHE A 6 3.48 0.92 -6.97
CA PHE A 6 4.77 1.05 -6.30
C PHE A 6 5.51 -0.27 -6.12
N HIS A 7 4.91 -1.44 -6.44
CA HIS A 7 5.46 -2.75 -6.10
C HIS A 7 6.85 -3.03 -6.69
N THR A 8 7.24 -2.35 -7.78
CA THR A 8 8.57 -2.51 -8.40
C THR A 8 9.67 -1.71 -7.69
N ARG A 9 9.31 -0.77 -6.82
CA ARG A 9 10.23 0.13 -6.12
C ARG A 9 10.04 0.14 -4.60
N CYS A 10 9.00 -0.50 -4.09
CA CYS A 10 8.70 -0.55 -2.66
C CYS A 10 9.62 -1.56 -1.95
N PRO A 11 10.36 -1.15 -0.90
CA PRO A 11 11.17 -2.08 -0.11
C PRO A 11 10.33 -3.04 0.74
N TRP A 12 9.05 -2.72 0.95
CA TRP A 12 8.09 -3.49 1.76
C TRP A 12 7.08 -4.26 0.88
N VAL A 13 7.46 -4.59 -0.35
CA VAL A 13 6.56 -5.28 -1.28
C VAL A 13 6.19 -6.68 -0.77
N VAL A 14 4.89 -6.97 -0.70
CA VAL A 14 4.35 -8.30 -0.40
C VAL A 14 3.78 -8.94 -1.67
N PRO A 15 3.57 -10.27 -1.73
CA PRO A 15 3.03 -10.94 -2.92
C PRO A 15 1.74 -10.30 -3.44
N GLN A 16 0.81 -9.96 -2.56
CA GLN A 16 -0.48 -9.33 -2.90
C GLN A 16 -0.32 -8.00 -3.66
N CYS A 17 0.78 -7.25 -3.44
CA CYS A 17 1.06 -6.00 -4.16
C CYS A 17 1.25 -6.20 -5.68
N LYS A 18 1.63 -7.39 -6.13
CA LYS A 18 1.88 -7.67 -7.56
C LYS A 18 0.58 -7.98 -8.32
N ASP A 19 -0.39 -8.54 -7.62
CA ASP A 19 -1.63 -9.04 -8.20
C ASP A 19 -2.79 -8.05 -8.02
N GLU A 20 -2.86 -7.37 -6.87
CA GLU A 20 -4.00 -6.53 -6.49
C GLU A 20 -3.59 -5.08 -6.18
N ARG A 21 -4.51 -4.14 -6.47
CA ARG A 21 -4.38 -2.74 -6.06
C ARG A 21 -5.02 -2.56 -4.68
N PRO A 22 -4.27 -2.09 -3.68
CA PRO A 22 -4.85 -1.78 -2.37
C PRO A 22 -5.89 -0.67 -2.50
N SER A 23 -6.95 -0.77 -1.70
CA SER A 23 -7.93 0.29 -1.54
C SER A 23 -7.33 1.46 -0.75
N LEU A 24 -7.90 2.65 -0.94
CA LEU A 24 -7.58 3.79 -0.07
C LEU A 24 -8.14 3.54 1.32
N GLN A 25 -7.27 3.68 2.32
CA GLN A 25 -7.63 3.55 3.71
C GLN A 25 -7.08 4.76 4.48
N PRO A 26 -7.83 5.29 5.45
CA PRO A 26 -7.34 6.38 6.30
C PRO A 26 -6.16 5.90 7.15
N ILE A 27 -5.18 6.76 7.36
CA ILE A 27 -4.03 6.49 8.23
C ILE A 27 -3.78 7.65 9.20
N GLY A 28 -3.60 7.29 10.48
CA GLY A 28 -3.39 8.26 11.56
C GLY A 28 -4.66 9.06 11.90
N SER A 29 -4.48 10.20 12.56
CA SER A 29 -5.56 11.01 13.13
C SER A 29 -6.06 12.15 12.22
N GLY A 30 -5.69 12.14 10.94
CA GLY A 30 -6.01 13.23 9.99
C GLY A 30 -6.63 12.72 8.69
N ASN A 31 -6.82 13.62 7.73
CA ASN A 31 -7.41 13.30 6.40
C ASN A 31 -6.40 12.68 5.43
N ARG A 32 -5.41 11.94 5.94
CA ARG A 32 -4.45 11.23 5.09
C ARG A 32 -4.99 9.85 4.78
N GLU A 33 -4.99 9.53 3.51
CA GLU A 33 -5.36 8.21 3.01
C GLU A 33 -4.19 7.62 2.25
N VAL A 34 -4.06 6.31 2.34
CA VAL A 34 -3.01 5.55 1.69
C VAL A 34 -3.58 4.30 1.08
N ALA A 35 -3.04 3.92 -0.07
CA ALA A 35 -3.33 2.66 -0.73
C ALA A 35 -2.13 1.74 -0.53
N CYS A 36 -2.02 1.13 0.65
CA CYS A 36 -0.92 0.22 1.00
C CYS A 36 -1.43 -0.91 1.89
N PHE A 37 -1.17 -2.17 1.51
CA PHE A 37 -1.57 -3.35 2.28
C PHE A 37 -0.92 -3.43 3.66
N GLU A 38 0.28 -2.85 3.81
CA GLU A 38 1.07 -2.92 5.04
C GLU A 38 1.16 -1.56 5.76
N ALA A 39 0.24 -0.63 5.48
CA ALA A 39 0.35 0.77 5.92
C ALA A 39 0.53 0.96 7.43
N GLY A 40 -0.11 0.13 8.25
CA GLY A 40 -0.03 0.20 9.71
C GLY A 40 1.13 -0.58 10.34
N LYS A 41 1.94 -1.28 9.54
CA LYS A 41 3.03 -2.15 10.04
C LYS A 41 4.42 -1.49 9.97
N HIS A 42 4.54 -0.38 9.26
CA HIS A 42 5.79 0.35 9.06
C HIS A 42 5.65 1.85 9.39
N ALA A 43 4.61 2.20 10.17
CA ALA A 43 4.33 3.56 10.63
C ALA A 43 5.17 3.94 11.85
#